data_AF-A0A7Y1ZDW0-F1
#
_entry.id   AF-A0A7Y1ZDW0-F1
#
_cell.length_a   1.000
_cell.length_b   1.000
_cell.length_c   1.000
_cell.angle_alpha   90.00
_cell.angle_beta   90.00
_cell.angle_gamma   90.00
#
_symmetry.space_group_name_H-M   'P 1'
#
loop_
_entity.id
_entity.type
_entity.pdbx_description
1 polymer ?
#
loop_
_entity_poly.entity_id
_entity_poly.type
_entity_poly.pdbx_seq_one_letter_code
_entity_poly.pdbx_strand_id
1 'polypeptide(L)'
;MRQLLLLGALACAGLAGCQGYDFTVNDKVVYRAPTAFVDFNVGDPALAACIEQTIADQDITQVEQLVALNCSHAGIASLAGIEVFKGLAALRLSANQIVDVQPLARLPALLELYLADNQVENAGPLLQLEKLRHLDLSGNTSLACPAAAGKGGVAVLLLPDHCL
;
A
#
# COMPACT_ATOMS: atom_id res chain seq x y z
N MET A 1 -33.45 42.03 14.24
CA MET A 1 -32.61 41.42 15.30
C MET A 1 -32.31 40.01 14.82
N ARG A 2 -31.27 39.68 14.05
CA ARG A 2 -29.81 39.78 14.31
C ARG A 2 -29.44 39.27 15.70
N GLN A 3 -29.11 37.98 15.80
CA GLN A 3 -28.15 37.34 16.74
C GLN A 3 -28.15 35.82 16.47
N LEU A 4 -27.17 35.35 15.70
CA LEU A 4 -25.95 34.63 16.14
C LEU A 4 -26.08 33.11 15.92
N LEU A 5 -25.76 32.65 14.71
CA LEU A 5 -25.33 31.27 14.48
C LEU A 5 -23.95 31.12 15.16
N LEU A 6 -23.90 30.47 16.31
CA LEU A 6 -22.63 30.04 16.92
C LEU A 6 -22.14 28.80 16.17
N LEU A 7 -21.17 29.00 15.27
CA LEU A 7 -20.28 27.95 14.76
C LEU A 7 -19.30 27.58 15.88
N GLY A 8 -19.60 26.52 16.62
CA GLY A 8 -18.67 25.93 17.58
C GLY A 8 -17.67 25.01 16.86
N ALA A 9 -16.57 25.55 16.35
CA ALA A 9 -15.38 24.77 16.03
C ALA A 9 -14.49 24.74 17.28
N LEU A 10 -14.37 23.57 17.94
CA LEU A 10 -13.57 23.44 19.16
C LEU A 10 -12.21 22.78 18.88
N ALA A 11 -11.17 23.62 18.95
CA ALA A 11 -9.76 23.39 19.32
C ALA A 11 -8.92 22.31 18.59
N CYS A 12 -8.10 22.75 17.63
CA CYS A 12 -6.78 22.13 17.37
C CYS A 12 -5.71 22.91 18.15
N ALA A 13 -5.30 22.39 19.30
CA ALA A 13 -4.07 22.80 19.98
C ALA A 13 -3.16 21.57 20.08
N GLY A 14 -2.10 21.54 19.28
CA GLY A 14 -1.07 20.50 19.32
C GLY A 14 -0.79 19.90 17.95
N LEU A 15 0.50 19.87 17.59
CA LEU A 15 1.03 19.30 16.35
C LEU A 15 0.82 17.77 16.31
N ALA A 16 -0.34 17.31 15.83
CA ALA A 16 -0.56 16.00 15.22
C ALA A 16 -2.02 15.88 14.76
N GLY A 17 -2.26 16.00 13.45
CA GLY A 17 -3.48 15.57 12.75
C GLY A 17 -4.78 16.31 13.10
N CYS A 18 -5.43 16.91 12.10
CA CYS A 18 -6.85 17.23 12.20
C CYS A 18 -7.64 15.91 12.22
N GLN A 19 -7.87 15.35 13.40
CA GLN A 19 -8.78 14.23 13.60
C GLN A 19 -10.21 14.72 13.30
N GLY A 20 -10.97 13.92 12.56
CA GLY A 20 -12.23 14.28 11.90
C GLY A 20 -13.25 15.06 12.75
N TYR A 21 -14.03 15.91 12.08
CA TYR A 21 -15.05 16.74 12.70
C TYR A 21 -16.43 16.07 12.67
N ASP A 22 -17.09 16.00 13.82
CA ASP A 22 -18.53 15.70 13.89
C ASP A 22 -19.30 17.02 13.75
N PHE A 23 -20.27 17.08 12.82
CA PHE A 23 -21.19 18.22 12.72
C PHE A 23 -22.42 17.93 13.60
N THR A 24 -22.69 18.83 14.54
CA THR A 24 -23.82 18.72 15.47
C THR A 24 -24.85 19.82 15.22
N VAL A 25 -26.14 19.48 15.34
CA VAL A 25 -27.25 20.44 15.37
C VAL A 25 -28.06 20.15 16.62
N ASN A 26 -28.15 21.12 17.53
CA ASN A 26 -28.84 20.99 18.82
C ASN A 26 -28.38 19.74 19.61
N ASP A 27 -27.07 19.61 19.81
CA ASP A 27 -26.41 18.50 20.51
C ASP A 27 -26.60 17.10 19.89
N LYS A 28 -27.24 17.02 18.72
CA LYS A 28 -27.36 15.79 17.94
C LYS A 28 -26.30 15.79 16.84
N VAL A 29 -25.42 14.80 16.83
CA VAL A 29 -24.51 14.54 15.71
C VAL A 29 -25.35 14.22 14.48
N VAL A 30 -25.27 15.08 13.47
CA VAL A 30 -25.98 14.92 12.19
C VAL A 30 -25.03 14.46 11.07
N TYR A 31 -23.72 14.59 11.27
CA TYR A 31 -22.68 14.00 10.43
C TYR A 31 -21.50 13.61 11.31
N ARG A 32 -20.96 12.41 11.07
CA ARG A 32 -19.72 11.92 11.66
C ARG A 32 -18.73 11.67 10.54
N ALA A 33 -17.57 12.32 10.59
CA ALA A 33 -16.49 12.02 9.67
C ALA A 33 -16.08 10.55 9.85
N PRO A 34 -16.04 9.75 8.78
CA PRO A 34 -15.62 8.37 8.91
C PRO A 34 -14.14 8.36 9.33
N THR A 35 -13.81 7.55 10.34
CA THR A 35 -12.48 7.50 10.94
C THR A 35 -11.54 6.73 10.02
N ALA A 36 -10.40 7.34 9.67
CA ALA A 36 -9.36 6.69 8.88
C ALA A 36 -9.00 5.32 9.48
N PHE A 37 -8.73 4.34 8.62
CA PHE A 37 -8.25 3.04 9.04
C PHE A 37 -6.82 3.15 9.58
N VAL A 38 -6.61 2.82 10.85
CA VAL A 38 -5.29 2.95 11.52
C VAL A 38 -4.85 1.67 12.23
N ASP A 39 -5.64 0.60 12.14
CA ASP A 39 -5.36 -0.66 12.83
C ASP A 39 -4.50 -1.59 11.95
N PHE A 40 -3.24 -1.20 11.73
CA PHE A 40 -2.24 -2.03 11.06
C PHE A 40 -0.85 -1.84 11.69
N ASN A 41 0.02 -2.83 11.50
CA ASN A 41 1.40 -2.78 11.96
C ASN A 41 2.31 -3.26 10.83
N VAL A 42 3.11 -2.34 10.29
CA VAL A 42 4.15 -2.63 9.30
C VAL A 42 5.50 -2.20 9.87
N GLY A 43 6.54 -3.01 9.63
CA GLY A 43 7.84 -2.81 10.28
C GLY A 43 8.69 -1.69 9.68
N ASP A 44 8.48 -1.38 8.41
CA ASP A 44 9.24 -0.36 7.69
C ASP A 44 8.54 1.00 7.79
N PRO A 45 9.22 2.06 8.31
CA PRO A 45 8.59 3.36 8.50
C PRO A 45 8.25 4.08 7.19
N ALA A 46 9.01 3.85 6.11
CA ALA A 46 8.69 4.42 4.81
C ALA A 46 7.44 3.76 4.20
N LEU A 47 7.30 2.45 4.39
CA LEU A 47 6.09 1.72 4.01
C LEU A 47 4.88 2.19 4.84
N ALA A 48 5.05 2.36 6.16
CA ALA A 48 4.01 2.89 7.05
C ALA A 48 3.53 4.25 6.56
N ALA A 49 4.45 5.20 6.36
CA ALA A 49 4.12 6.56 5.92
C ALA A 49 3.38 6.56 4.56
N CYS A 50 3.80 5.72 3.61
CA CYS A 50 3.13 5.60 2.32
C CYS A 50 1.69 5.08 2.46
N ILE A 51 1.47 4.06 3.31
CA ILE A 51 0.16 3.49 3.58
C ILE A 51 -0.73 4.52 4.29
N GLU A 52 -0.23 5.18 5.33
CA GLU A 52 -0.95 6.23 6.07
C GLU A 52 -1.37 7.37 5.14
N GLN A 53 -0.47 7.83 4.27
CA GLN A 53 -0.76 8.87 3.30
C GLN A 53 -1.85 8.42 2.32
N THR A 54 -1.76 7.19 1.78
CA THR A 54 -2.77 6.66 0.85
C THR A 54 -4.13 6.51 1.53
N ILE A 55 -4.16 6.06 2.79
CA ILE A 55 -5.38 5.94 3.58
C ILE A 55 -6.04 7.31 3.77
N ALA A 56 -5.26 8.33 4.11
CA ALA A 56 -5.74 9.69 4.25
C ALA A 56 -6.26 10.27 2.92
N ASP A 57 -5.49 10.11 1.84
CA ASP A 57 -5.82 10.67 0.52
C ASP A 57 -7.06 10.04 -0.11
N GLN A 58 -7.37 8.80 0.24
CA GLN A 58 -8.51 8.05 -0.30
C GLN A 58 -9.66 7.89 0.70
N ASP A 59 -9.62 8.57 1.85
CA ASP A 59 -10.61 8.45 2.93
C ASP A 59 -10.91 6.97 3.30
N ILE A 60 -9.87 6.13 3.32
CA ILE A 60 -10.00 4.70 3.60
C ILE A 60 -10.32 4.52 5.08
N THR A 61 -11.38 3.76 5.35
CA THR A 61 -11.94 3.55 6.69
C THR A 61 -12.05 2.07 7.04
N GLN A 62 -11.85 1.17 6.06
CA GLN A 62 -11.82 -0.27 6.22
C GLN A 62 -10.65 -0.86 5.42
N VAL A 63 -10.00 -1.90 5.95
CA VAL A 63 -8.78 -2.48 5.35
C VAL A 63 -9.00 -2.99 3.91
N GLU A 64 -10.20 -3.47 3.60
CA GLU A 64 -10.56 -4.01 2.28
C GLU A 64 -10.64 -2.93 1.19
N GLN A 65 -10.74 -1.65 1.56
CA GLN A 65 -10.82 -0.54 0.62
C GLN A 65 -9.45 -0.20 0.00
N LEU A 66 -8.34 -0.57 0.64
CA LEU A 66 -7.00 -0.38 0.09
C LEU A 66 -6.73 -1.44 -0.99
N VAL A 67 -7.13 -1.13 -2.23
CA VAL A 67 -7.01 -2.03 -3.39
C VAL A 67 -5.78 -1.71 -4.24
N ALA A 68 -5.32 -0.45 -4.23
CA ALA A 68 -4.16 -0.02 -4.98
C ALA A 68 -3.25 0.83 -4.10
N LEU A 69 -1.94 0.54 -4.13
CA LEU A 69 -0.93 1.24 -3.36
C LEU A 69 0.28 1.56 -4.23
N ASN A 70 0.75 2.80 -4.17
CA ASN A 70 1.98 3.23 -4.84
C ASN A 70 2.95 3.82 -3.84
N CYS A 71 4.03 3.07 -3.58
CA CYS A 71 5.14 3.47 -2.73
C CYS A 71 6.47 3.42 -3.50
N SER A 72 6.44 3.74 -4.79
CA SER A 72 7.67 3.82 -5.59
C SER A 72 8.54 4.97 -5.08
N HIS A 73 9.87 4.81 -5.08
CA HIS A 73 10.82 5.82 -4.59
C HIS A 73 10.67 6.22 -3.11
N ALA A 74 10.16 5.33 -2.26
CA ALA A 74 9.92 5.61 -0.85
C ALA A 74 11.12 5.25 0.06
N GLY A 75 12.11 4.51 -0.44
CA GLY A 75 13.23 4.02 0.37
C GLY A 75 12.86 2.84 1.26
N ILE A 76 11.89 2.03 0.84
CA ILE A 76 11.42 0.84 1.57
C ILE A 76 12.46 -0.26 1.47
N ALA A 77 12.80 -0.86 2.61
CA ALA A 77 13.69 -2.02 2.69
C ALA A 77 12.94 -3.29 3.11
N SER A 78 11.84 -3.16 3.87
CA SER A 78 11.07 -4.30 4.38
C SER A 78 9.59 -4.20 4.06
N LEU A 79 9.01 -5.33 3.67
CA LEU A 79 7.58 -5.48 3.40
C LEU A 79 6.83 -6.17 4.55
N ALA A 80 7.47 -6.38 5.70
CA ALA A 80 6.86 -7.05 6.84
C ALA A 80 5.59 -6.34 7.31
N GLY A 81 4.48 -7.09 7.42
CA GLY A 81 3.18 -6.59 7.84
C GLY A 81 2.26 -6.19 6.69
N ILE A 82 2.78 -6.07 5.46
CA ILE A 82 1.95 -5.71 4.29
C ILE A 82 0.87 -6.75 4.00
N GLU A 83 1.05 -8.00 4.47
CA GLU A 83 0.08 -9.07 4.26
C GLU A 83 -1.28 -8.84 4.89
N VAL A 84 -1.46 -7.81 5.75
CA VAL A 84 -2.78 -7.44 6.31
C VAL A 84 -3.73 -6.92 5.23
N PHE A 85 -3.20 -6.28 4.18
CA PHE A 85 -3.99 -5.67 3.11
C PHE A 85 -4.36 -6.69 2.03
N LYS A 86 -5.16 -7.70 2.39
CA LYS A 86 -5.56 -8.81 1.51
C LYS A 86 -6.30 -8.37 0.24
N GLY A 87 -6.86 -7.16 0.24
CA GLY A 87 -7.56 -6.55 -0.89
C GLY A 87 -6.64 -5.94 -1.96
N LEU A 88 -5.34 -5.81 -1.71
CA LEU A 88 -4.39 -5.23 -2.67
C LEU A 88 -4.36 -6.03 -3.97
N ALA A 89 -4.76 -5.37 -5.05
CA ALA A 89 -4.77 -5.90 -6.40
C ALA A 89 -3.68 -5.28 -7.28
N ALA A 90 -3.29 -4.03 -7.01
CA ALA A 90 -2.23 -3.33 -7.71
C ALA A 90 -1.22 -2.72 -6.73
N LEU A 91 0.05 -3.10 -6.86
CA LEU A 91 1.11 -2.67 -5.95
C LEU A 91 2.33 -2.18 -6.73
N ARG A 92 2.67 -0.90 -6.56
CA ARG A 92 3.83 -0.25 -7.17
C ARG A 92 4.88 0.02 -6.11
N LEU A 93 6.03 -0.64 -6.25
CA LEU A 93 7.15 -0.62 -5.31
C LEU A 93 8.48 -0.37 -6.04
N SER A 94 8.45 0.18 -7.25
CA SER A 94 9.66 0.42 -8.04
C SER A 94 10.62 1.39 -7.35
N ALA A 95 11.92 1.24 -7.61
CA ALA A 95 12.97 2.10 -7.08
C ALA A 95 12.97 2.18 -5.54
N ASN A 96 13.00 1.01 -4.89
CA ASN A 96 13.17 0.86 -3.45
C ASN A 96 14.41 -0.01 -3.15
N GLN A 97 14.56 -0.50 -1.92
CA GLN A 97 15.68 -1.34 -1.49
C GLN A 97 15.18 -2.72 -1.04
N ILE A 98 14.12 -3.22 -1.67
CA ILE A 98 13.47 -4.47 -1.28
C ILE A 98 14.31 -5.66 -1.75
N VAL A 99 14.65 -6.53 -0.80
CA VAL A 99 15.35 -7.80 -1.06
C VAL A 99 14.40 -9.00 -0.94
N ASP A 100 13.61 -9.03 0.15
CA ASP A 100 12.69 -10.12 0.45
C ASP A 100 11.26 -9.79 0.04
N VAL A 101 10.70 -10.62 -0.85
CA VAL A 101 9.33 -10.51 -1.37
C VAL A 101 8.38 -11.58 -0.79
N GLN A 102 8.83 -12.39 0.17
CA GLN A 102 7.98 -13.40 0.84
C GLN A 102 6.66 -12.84 1.40
N PRO A 103 6.60 -11.64 2.02
CA PRO A 103 5.34 -11.09 2.51
C PRO A 103 4.27 -10.96 1.43
N LEU A 104 4.67 -10.68 0.18
CA LEU A 104 3.76 -10.48 -0.96
C LEU A 104 3.07 -11.77 -1.41
N ALA A 105 3.68 -12.95 -1.16
CA ALA A 105 3.07 -14.23 -1.48
C ALA A 105 1.77 -14.49 -0.69
N ARG A 106 1.52 -13.70 0.37
CA ARG A 106 0.31 -13.76 1.19
C ARG A 106 -0.80 -12.79 0.74
N LEU A 107 -0.66 -12.16 -0.43
CA LEU A 107 -1.64 -11.22 -0.98
C LEU A 107 -2.39 -11.87 -2.17
N PRO A 108 -3.49 -12.60 -1.90
CA PRO A 108 -4.13 -13.46 -2.90
C PRO A 108 -4.87 -12.68 -4.00
N ALA A 109 -5.07 -11.38 -3.81
CA ALA A 109 -5.74 -10.51 -4.77
C ALA A 109 -4.79 -9.84 -5.77
N LEU A 110 -3.47 -9.95 -5.60
CA LEU A 110 -2.50 -9.27 -6.48
C LEU A 110 -2.67 -9.69 -7.95
N LEU A 111 -2.90 -8.69 -8.80
CA LEU A 111 -2.99 -8.78 -10.25
C LEU A 111 -1.77 -8.13 -10.91
N GLU A 112 -1.34 -6.98 -10.39
CA GLU A 112 -0.23 -6.20 -10.91
C GLU A 112 0.77 -5.89 -9.80
N LEU A 113 2.05 -6.21 -10.05
CA LEU A 113 3.14 -5.95 -9.14
C LEU A 113 4.33 -5.36 -9.90
N TYR A 114 4.75 -4.17 -9.49
CA TYR A 114 5.91 -3.48 -10.06
C TYR A 114 7.00 -3.39 -9.01
N LEU A 115 8.10 -4.09 -9.24
CA LEU A 115 9.28 -4.19 -8.37
C LEU A 115 10.55 -3.75 -9.11
N ALA A 116 10.41 -2.99 -10.20
CA ALA A 116 11.55 -2.52 -10.97
C ALA A 116 12.56 -1.78 -10.09
N ASP A 117 13.85 -1.88 -10.39
CA ASP A 117 14.93 -1.18 -9.67
C ASP A 117 14.90 -1.42 -8.15
N ASN A 118 14.83 -2.69 -7.75
CA ASN A 118 14.99 -3.14 -6.37
C ASN A 118 16.23 -4.06 -6.25
N GLN A 119 16.33 -4.80 -5.14
CA GLN A 119 17.42 -5.72 -4.83
C GLN A 119 16.91 -7.16 -4.65
N VAL A 120 15.81 -7.51 -5.33
CA VAL A 120 15.15 -8.81 -5.19
C VAL A 120 16.07 -9.92 -5.72
N GLU A 121 16.44 -10.85 -4.86
CA GLU A 121 17.31 -11.98 -5.22
C GLU A 121 16.51 -13.20 -5.66
N ASN A 122 15.29 -13.39 -5.12
CA ASN A 122 14.46 -14.55 -5.38
C ASN A 122 12.98 -14.17 -5.56
N ALA A 123 12.50 -14.26 -6.80
CA ALA A 123 11.10 -14.01 -7.15
C ALA A 123 10.19 -15.24 -7.05
N GLY A 124 10.71 -16.41 -6.63
CA GLY A 124 9.95 -17.66 -6.52
C GLY A 124 8.61 -17.55 -5.77
N PRO A 125 8.51 -16.81 -4.65
CA PRO A 125 7.25 -16.64 -3.92
C PRO A 125 6.16 -15.94 -4.75
N LEU A 126 6.54 -15.02 -5.63
CA LEU A 126 5.61 -14.25 -6.47
C LEU A 126 5.01 -15.12 -7.58
N LEU A 127 5.76 -16.11 -8.06
CA LEU A 127 5.30 -17.03 -9.11
C LEU A 127 4.22 -18.01 -8.62
N GLN A 128 3.98 -18.08 -7.31
CA GLN A 128 2.89 -18.88 -6.71
C GLN A 128 1.55 -18.12 -6.64
N LEU A 129 1.54 -16.81 -6.93
CA LEU A 129 0.32 -16.00 -6.90
C LEU A 129 -0.56 -16.32 -8.11
N GLU A 130 -1.65 -17.06 -7.89
CA GLU A 130 -2.54 -17.58 -8.95
C GLU A 130 -3.19 -16.47 -9.80
N LYS A 131 -3.40 -15.29 -9.21
CA LYS A 131 -4.03 -14.15 -9.86
C LYS A 131 -3.06 -13.17 -10.49
N LEU A 132 -1.76 -13.28 -10.22
CA LEU A 132 -0.77 -12.33 -10.74
C LEU A 132 -0.73 -12.42 -12.27
N ARG A 133 -0.87 -11.28 -12.95
CA ARG A 133 -0.88 -11.17 -14.41
C ARG A 133 0.26 -10.31 -14.93
N HIS A 134 0.63 -9.27 -14.19
CA HIS A 134 1.72 -8.38 -14.53
C HIS A 134 2.76 -8.37 -13.42
N LEU A 135 4.00 -8.72 -13.75
CA LEU A 135 5.13 -8.69 -12.84
C LEU A 135 6.31 -8.02 -13.52
N ASP A 136 6.73 -6.87 -12.99
CA ASP A 136 7.93 -6.17 -13.43
C ASP A 136 9.06 -6.34 -12.40
N LEU A 137 10.11 -7.05 -12.78
CA LEU A 137 11.33 -7.28 -12.01
C LEU A 137 12.56 -6.65 -12.68
N SER A 138 12.38 -5.81 -13.71
CA SER A 138 13.50 -5.13 -14.38
C SER A 138 14.41 -4.39 -13.38
N GLY A 139 15.69 -4.24 -13.69
CA GLY A 139 16.63 -3.55 -12.79
C GLY A 139 16.99 -4.27 -11.48
N ASN A 140 16.44 -5.46 -11.18
CA ASN A 140 16.88 -6.28 -10.04
C ASN A 140 18.15 -7.07 -10.41
N THR A 141 19.31 -6.42 -10.37
CA THR A 141 20.58 -6.96 -10.89
C THR A 141 21.09 -8.23 -10.18
N SER A 142 20.66 -8.46 -8.94
CA SER A 142 21.03 -9.65 -8.16
C SER A 142 20.04 -10.82 -8.30
N LEU A 143 18.98 -10.66 -9.11
CA LEU A 143 17.94 -11.67 -9.24
C LEU A 143 18.51 -12.97 -9.81
N ALA A 144 18.30 -14.07 -9.09
CA ALA A 144 18.48 -15.40 -9.64
C ALA A 144 17.42 -15.64 -10.73
N CYS A 145 17.86 -15.75 -11.98
CA CYS A 145 16.96 -15.84 -13.12
C CYS A 145 16.05 -17.08 -13.02
N PRO A 146 14.72 -16.89 -13.06
CA PRO A 146 13.78 -18.01 -12.94
C PRO A 146 13.94 -18.98 -14.11
N ALA A 147 14.14 -20.27 -13.83
CA ALA A 147 14.23 -21.29 -14.85
C ALA A 147 12.90 -21.41 -15.60
N ALA A 148 12.90 -21.02 -16.87
CA ALA A 148 11.73 -20.94 -17.77
C ALA A 148 10.58 -20.08 -17.20
N ALA A 149 10.51 -18.82 -17.66
CA ALA A 149 9.33 -17.98 -17.57
C ALA A 149 8.09 -18.75 -18.09
N GLY A 150 7.31 -19.36 -17.20
CA GLY A 150 6.15 -20.16 -17.65
C GLY A 150 5.50 -21.13 -16.66
N LYS A 151 5.71 -21.03 -15.34
CA LYS A 151 5.02 -21.90 -14.36
C LYS A 151 4.05 -21.22 -13.39
N GLY A 152 3.90 -19.90 -13.44
CA GLY A 152 2.81 -19.17 -12.80
C GLY A 152 2.09 -18.39 -13.89
N GLY A 153 0.76 -18.29 -13.85
CA GLY A 153 -0.10 -17.68 -14.89
C GLY A 153 0.09 -16.17 -15.11
N VAL A 154 1.30 -15.65 -14.95
CA VAL A 154 1.74 -14.29 -15.23
C VAL A 154 1.76 -14.10 -16.75
N ALA A 155 0.91 -13.21 -17.25
CA ALA A 155 0.78 -12.93 -18.68
C ALA A 155 1.92 -12.05 -19.19
N VAL A 156 2.41 -11.13 -18.36
CA VAL A 156 3.50 -10.21 -18.66
C VAL A 156 4.53 -10.28 -17.54
N LEU A 157 5.73 -10.76 -17.88
CA LEU A 157 6.88 -10.84 -16.98
C LEU A 157 8.04 -10.07 -17.58
N LEU A 158 8.43 -8.96 -16.93
CA LEU A 158 9.61 -8.20 -17.31
C LEU A 158 10.75 -8.61 -16.38
N LEU A 159 11.86 -9.07 -16.97
CA LEU A 159 13.04 -9.54 -16.25
C LEU A 159 14.20 -8.56 -16.43
N PRO A 160 15.19 -8.57 -15.52
CA PRO A 160 16.47 -7.90 -15.73
C PRO A 160 17.18 -8.37 -17.00
N ASP A 161 18.01 -7.50 -17.59
CA ASP A 161 18.74 -7.77 -18.83
C ASP A 161 19.62 -9.03 -18.75
N HIS A 162 20.19 -9.37 -17.58
CA HIS A 162 21.04 -10.56 -17.42
C HIS A 162 20.25 -11.89 -17.44
N CYS A 163 18.92 -11.83 -17.45
CA CYS A 163 18.03 -12.98 -17.54
C CYS A 163 17.43 -13.20 -18.95
N LEU A 164 17.75 -12.33 -19.91
CA LEU A 164 17.29 -12.39 -21.31
C LEU A 164 18.38 -12.97 -22.23
#